data_AF-A0A2V4E0U9-F1
#
_entry.id   AF-A0A2V4E0U9-F1
#
_cell.length_a   1.000
_cell.length_b   1.000
_cell.length_c   1.000
_cell.angle_alpha   90.00
_cell.angle_beta   90.00
_cell.angle_gamma   90.00
#
_symmetry.space_group_name_H-M   'P 1'
#
loop_
_entity.id
_entity.type
_entity.pdbx_description
1 polymer ?
#
loop_
_entity_poly.entity_id
_entity_poly.type
_entity_poly.pdbx_seq_one_letter_code
_entity_poly.pdbx_strand_id
1 'polypeptide(L)' 'MLIISIRDYVQLKGRVNLQDVARHFRLSESATEPMLNFWVKKGVMKLVNNDLLTCAGKQCSACISCKLSIYPNYVWID' A
#
# COMPACT_ATOMS: atom_id res chain seq x y z
N MET A 1 -10.53 -4.23 -18.74
CA MET A 1 -9.79 -5.39 -18.18
C MET A 1 -9.41 -5.10 -16.74
N LEU A 2 -9.43 -6.11 -15.86
CA LEU A 2 -9.27 -5.97 -14.40
C LEU A 2 -8.08 -5.08 -13.97
N ILE A 3 -6.93 -5.22 -14.62
CA ILE A 3 -5.70 -4.47 -14.30
C ILE A 3 -5.83 -2.95 -14.54
N ILE A 4 -6.66 -2.55 -15.51
CA ILE A 4 -6.96 -1.15 -15.83
C ILE A 4 -7.91 -0.59 -14.76
N SER A 5 -8.91 -1.36 -14.34
CA SER A 5 -9.83 -0.96 -13.28
C SER A 5 -9.12 -0.76 -11.93
N ILE A 6 -8.11 -1.59 -11.62
CA ILE A 6 -7.25 -1.40 -10.43
C ILE A 6 -6.49 -0.09 -10.54
N ARG A 7 -5.92 0.22 -11.71
CA ARG A 7 -5.22 1.47 -11.96
C ARG A 7 -6.13 2.69 -11.76
N ASP A 8 -7.30 2.68 -12.39
CA ASP A 8 -8.25 3.79 -12.32
C ASP A 8 -8.77 3.96 -10.88
N TYR A 9 -8.95 2.86 -10.13
CA TYR A 9 -9.27 2.91 -8.71
C TYR A 9 -8.17 3.57 -7.86
N VAL A 10 -6.89 3.21 -8.10
CA VAL A 10 -5.76 3.83 -7.41
C VAL A 10 -5.64 5.32 -7.77
N GLN A 11 -5.86 5.67 -9.03
CA GLN A 11 -5.86 7.07 -9.50
C GLN A 11 -6.95 7.89 -8.81
N LEU A 12 -8.18 7.37 -8.73
CA LEU A 12 -9.30 8.06 -8.06
C LEU A 12 -9.07 8.26 -6.56
N LYS A 13 -8.42 7.30 -5.91
CA LYS A 13 -8.13 7.36 -4.46
C LYS A 13 -6.84 8.12 -4.14
N GLY A 14 -5.91 8.23 -5.08
CA GLY A 14 -4.56 8.78 -4.90
C GLY A 14 -3.63 7.89 -4.07
N ARG A 15 -4.14 7.27 -3.00
CA ARG A 15 -3.42 6.33 -2.14
C ARG A 15 -4.31 5.16 -1.73
N VAL A 16 -3.78 3.95 -1.83
CA VAL A 16 -4.48 2.72 -1.45
C VAL A 16 -3.54 1.76 -0.75
N ASN A 17 -4.06 0.93 0.16
CA ASN A 17 -3.32 -0.19 0.72
C ASN A 17 -3.63 -1.47 -0.08
N LEU A 18 -2.76 -2.47 0.01
CA LEU A 18 -2.95 -3.74 -0.71
C LEU A 18 -4.27 -4.42 -0.34
N GLN A 19 -4.62 -4.42 0.94
CA GLN A 19 -5.79 -5.12 1.48
C GLN A 19 -7.12 -4.52 1.00
N ASP A 20 -7.22 -3.19 0.90
CA ASP A 20 -8.43 -2.51 0.45
C ASP A 20 -8.65 -2.76 -1.03
N VAL A 21 -7.59 -2.77 -1.83
CA VAL A 21 -7.69 -3.16 -3.25
C VAL A 21 -8.14 -4.62 -3.35
N ALA A 22 -7.52 -5.53 -2.60
CA ALA A 22 -7.90 -6.94 -2.58
C ALA A 22 -9.37 -7.13 -2.18
N ARG A 23 -9.84 -6.43 -1.14
CA ARG A 23 -11.25 -6.46 -0.69
C ARG A 23 -12.20 -5.85 -1.72
N HIS A 24 -11.83 -4.73 -2.34
CA HIS A 24 -12.68 -4.05 -3.32
C HIS A 24 -12.91 -4.92 -4.57
N PHE A 25 -11.85 -5.56 -5.06
CA PHE A 25 -11.91 -6.44 -6.23
C PHE A 25 -12.25 -7.90 -5.90
N ARG A 26 -12.43 -8.24 -4.62
CA ARG A 26 -12.67 -9.60 -4.11
C ARG A 26 -11.59 -10.60 -4.53
N LEU A 27 -10.33 -10.15 -4.50
CA LEU A 27 -9.15 -10.92 -4.83
C LEU A 27 -8.36 -11.24 -3.56
N SER A 28 -7.48 -12.24 -3.64
CA SER A 28 -6.48 -12.45 -2.59
C SER A 28 -5.40 -11.36 -2.67
N GLU A 29 -4.80 -11.03 -1.52
CA GLU A 29 -3.66 -10.09 -1.46
C GLU A 29 -2.50 -10.58 -2.34
N SER A 30 -2.26 -11.90 -2.36
CA SER A 30 -1.26 -12.57 -3.21
C SER A 30 -1.49 -12.43 -4.72
N ALA A 31 -2.75 -12.30 -5.15
CA ALA A 31 -3.08 -12.07 -6.56
C ALA A 31 -3.10 -10.57 -6.91
N THR A 32 -3.39 -9.71 -5.93
CA THR A 32 -3.48 -8.25 -6.10
C THR A 32 -2.10 -7.60 -6.12
N GLU A 33 -1.17 -8.12 -5.31
CA GLU A 33 0.21 -7.63 -5.22
C GLU A 33 0.94 -7.60 -6.58
N PRO A 34 0.99 -8.69 -7.38
CA PRO A 34 1.64 -8.64 -8.68
C PRO A 34 0.96 -7.69 -9.66
N MET A 35 -0.36 -7.47 -9.55
CA MET A 35 -1.09 -6.52 -10.41
C MET A 35 -0.73 -5.07 -10.09
N LEU A 36 -0.60 -4.72 -8.81
CA LEU A 36 -0.13 -3.39 -8.40
C LEU A 36 1.35 -3.21 -8.73
N ASN A 37 2.17 -4.22 -8.48
CA ASN A 37 3.60 -4.18 -8.77
C ASN A 37 3.88 -4.04 -10.28
N PHE A 38 3.00 -4.55 -11.15
CA PHE A 38 3.08 -4.30 -12.59
C PHE A 38 3.02 -2.80 -12.92
N TRP A 39 2.12 -2.05 -12.28
CA TRP A 39 2.02 -0.60 -12.45
C TRP A 39 3.16 0.17 -11.80
N VAL A 40 3.67 -0.34 -10.67
CA VAL A 40 4.88 0.20 -10.04
C VAL A 40 6.09 0.08 -10.97
N LYS A 41 6.28 -1.08 -11.60
CA LYS A 41 7.34 -1.29 -12.61
C LYS A 41 7.18 -0.38 -13.83
N LYS A 42 5.95 -0.01 -14.18
CA LYS A 42 5.67 0.97 -15.24
C LYS A 42 5.85 2.43 -14.82
N GLY A 43 6.10 2.71 -13.54
CA GLY A 43 6.28 4.06 -13.03
C GLY A 43 4.98 4.83 -12.77
N VAL A 44 3.82 4.18 -12.89
CA VAL A 44 2.50 4.81 -12.69
C VAL A 44 2.15 4.92 -11.19
N MET A 45 2.71 4.03 -10.38
CA MET A 45 2.47 4.00 -8.93
C MET A 45 3.79 3.82 -8.20
N LYS A 46 3.85 4.28 -6.95
CA LYS A 46 4.97 4.01 -6.05
C LYS A 46 4.51 3.08 -4.95
N LEU A 47 5.27 2.02 -4.70
CA LEU A 47 5.18 1.31 -3.44
C LEU A 47 5.81 2.19 -2.35
N VAL A 48 4.99 2.61 -1.40
CA VAL A 48 5.41 3.28 -0.17
C VAL A 48 5.29 2.24 0.94
N ASN A 49 6.42 1.64 1.29
CA ASN A 49 6.52 0.98 2.57
C ASN A 49 6.49 2.10 3.60
N ASN A 50 5.55 2.03 4.56
CA ASN A 50 5.70 2.78 5.80
C ASN A 50 6.86 2.13 6.55
N ASP A 51 8.07 2.28 6.04
CA ASP A 51 9.29 2.06 6.78
C ASP A 51 9.20 3.03 7.94
N LEU A 52 9.00 2.45 9.12
CA LEU A 52 9.36 3.01 10.40
C LEU A 52 9.35 4.54 10.38
N LEU A 53 8.20 5.14 10.69
CA LEU A 53 8.27 6.30 11.56
C LEU A 53 8.97 5.78 12.81
N THR A 54 10.27 5.91 12.76
CA THR A 54 11.17 5.80 13.87
C THR A 54 10.46 6.49 15.02
N CYS A 55 10.25 5.74 16.10
CA CYS A 55 10.23 6.34 17.43
C CYS A 55 11.60 6.98 17.73
N ALA A 56 12.18 7.76 16.80
CA ALA A 56 13.35 8.61 16.96
C ALA A 56 12.91 9.97 17.48
N GLY A 57 12.08 9.94 18.50
CA GLY A 57 11.74 11.07 19.33
C GLY A 57 11.67 10.52 20.75
N LYS A 58 12.79 10.57 21.46
CA LYS A 58 12.92 10.20 22.88
C LYS A 58 11.72 10.74 23.66
N GLN A 59 10.69 9.94 23.96
CA GLN A 59 9.66 10.24 24.98
C GLN A 59 8.57 9.18 25.25
N CYS A 60 8.72 7.91 24.86
CA CYS A 60 7.78 6.87 25.30
C CYS A 60 8.51 5.74 26.02
N SER A 61 8.71 5.90 27.33
CA SER A 61 9.29 4.89 28.23
C SER A 61 8.27 3.90 28.81
N ALA A 62 7.03 3.84 28.29
CA ALA A 62 5.95 3.06 28.92
C ALA A 62 5.08 2.19 28.01
N CYS A 63 5.28 2.15 26.68
CA CYS A 63 4.43 1.33 25.80
C CYS A 63 5.19 0.12 25.26
N ILE A 64 4.94 -1.02 25.89
CA ILE A 64 5.35 -2.36 25.50
C ILE A 64 4.82 -2.66 24.09
N SER A 65 5.75 -2.88 23.15
CA SER A 65 5.53 -3.52 21.85
C SER A 65 4.43 -2.90 20.97
N CYS A 66 4.74 -1.79 20.30
CA CYS A 66 4.03 -1.45 19.07
C CYS A 66 4.33 -2.51 18.00
N LYS A 67 3.49 -3.56 17.92
CA LYS A 67 3.36 -4.36 16.69
C LYS A 67 2.72 -3.46 15.63
N LEU A 68 3.51 -2.61 14.99
CA LEU A 68 3.09 -1.95 13.77
C LEU A 68 3.03 -3.02 12.69
N SER A 69 1.82 -3.46 12.36
CA SER A 69 1.58 -4.25 11.16
C SER A 69 1.93 -3.37 9.95
N ILE A 70 3.11 -3.61 9.38
CA ILE A 70 3.58 -2.88 8.20
C ILE A 70 2.75 -3.38 7.02
N TYR A 71 1.77 -2.59 6.60
CA TYR A 71 1.00 -2.87 5.39
C TYR A 71 1.58 -2.10 4.21
N PRO A 72 1.82 -2.76 3.06
CA PRO A 72 2.30 -2.10 1.85
C PRO A 72 1.23 -1.13 1.34
N ASN A 73 1.64 0.13 1.15
CA ASN A 73 0.79 1.17 0.57
C ASN A 73 1.27 1.49 -0.85
N TYR A 74 0.33 1.80 -1.72
CA TYR A 74 0.58 2.21 -3.09
C TYR A 74 0.04 3.62 -3.29
N VAL A 75 0.86 4.49 -3.85
CA VAL A 75 0.52 5.89 -4.12
C VAL A 75 0.59 6.14 -5.61
N TRP A 76 -0.42 6.83 -6.16
CA TRP A 76 -0.43 7.29 -7.53
C TRP A 76 0.68 8.32 -7.75
N ILE A 77 1.42 8.18 -8.84
CA ILE A 77 2.40 9.18 -9.28
C ILE A 77 1.85 9.80 -10.57
N ASP A 78 1.77 11.14 -10.60
CA ASP A 78 1.40 11.92 -11.80
C ASP A 78 2.56 11.97 -12.80
#